data_AF-A0A2Z3QYX7-F1
#
_entry.id   AF-A0A2Z3QYX7-F1
#
_cell.length_a   1.000
_cell.length_b   1.000
_cell.length_c   1.000
_cell.angle_alpha   90.00
_cell.angle_beta   90.00
_cell.angle_gamma   90.00
#
_symmetry.space_group_name_H-M   'P 1'
#
loop_
_entity.id
_entity.type
_entity.pdbx_description
1 polymer ?
#
loop_
_entity_poly.entity_id
_entity_poly.type
_entity_poly.pdbx_seq_one_letter_code
_entity_poly.pdbx_strand_id
1 'polypeptide(L)'
;MATTAVREGRIELRATREEKQLLAAAAAYERLDVTSFIMRAVLPAARGVVDRAERIALSERDSRRVLELLEHPPKPTAALRAAARRRATRK
;
A
#
# COMPACT_ATOMS: atom_id res chain seq x y z
N MET A 1 12.46 21.99 4.22
CA MET A 1 12.21 21.91 5.67
C MET A 1 11.25 20.76 5.89
N ALA A 2 11.66 19.69 6.58
CA ALA A 2 10.78 18.55 6.79
C ALA A 2 9.79 18.88 7.92
N THR A 3 8.51 18.95 7.60
CA THR A 3 7.44 19.13 8.58
C THR A 3 7.39 17.89 9.47
N THR A 4 7.72 18.03 10.75
CA THR A 4 7.57 16.95 11.72
C THR A 4 6.08 16.69 11.89
N ALA A 5 5.55 15.66 11.22
CA ALA A 5 4.16 15.26 11.35
C ALA A 5 3.90 14.85 12.81
N VAL A 6 2.90 15.47 13.44
CA VAL A 6 2.46 15.12 14.79
C VAL A 6 1.88 13.71 14.74
N ARG A 7 2.43 12.81 15.57
CA ARG A 7 1.93 11.43 15.68
C ARG A 7 0.73 11.41 16.63
N GLU A 8 -0.47 11.61 16.09
CA GLU A 8 -1.71 11.65 16.87
C GLU A 8 -2.32 10.27 17.14
N GLY A 9 -2.09 9.29 16.24
CA GLY A 9 -2.59 7.93 16.39
C GLY A 9 -1.80 7.09 17.39
N ARG A 10 -2.49 6.38 18.30
CA ARG A 10 -1.88 5.41 19.22
C ARG A 10 -2.01 4.00 18.65
N ILE A 11 -0.91 3.24 18.69
CA ILE A 11 -0.87 1.82 18.36
C ILE A 11 -0.57 1.06 19.65
N GLU A 12 -1.44 0.12 20.02
CA GLU A 12 -1.23 -0.76 21.16
C GLU A 12 -0.70 -2.12 20.69
N LEU A 13 0.37 -2.59 21.33
CA LEU A 13 1.02 -3.86 21.00
C LEU A 13 1.16 -4.67 22.28
N ARG A 14 0.83 -5.96 22.19
CA ARG A 14 1.19 -6.94 23.22
C ARG A 14 2.44 -7.67 22.77
N ALA A 15 3.36 -7.86 23.71
CA ALA A 15 4.61 -8.59 23.48
C ALA A 15 4.91 -9.42 24.72
N THR A 16 5.58 -10.55 24.53
CA THR A 16 6.17 -11.32 25.63
C THR A 16 7.31 -10.54 26.28
N ARG A 17 7.79 -11.03 27.43
CA ARG A 17 8.94 -10.41 28.11
C ARG A 17 10.19 -10.49 27.24
N GLU A 18 10.39 -11.62 26.59
CA GLU A 18 11.54 -11.94 25.74
C GLU A 18 11.54 -11.04 24.50
N GLU A 19 10.38 -10.89 23.83
CA GLU A 19 10.23 -9.98 22.68
C GLU A 19 10.52 -8.53 23.06
N LYS A 20 9.99 -8.07 24.20
CA LYS A 20 10.24 -6.70 24.68
C LYS A 20 11.73 -6.47 24.98
N GLN A 21 12.41 -7.44 25.57
CA GLN A 21 13.85 -7.36 25.87
C GLN A 21 14.68 -7.29 24.59
N LEU A 22 14.37 -8.14 23.61
CA LEU A 22 15.04 -8.15 22.32
C LEU A 22 14.87 -6.80 21.58
N LEU A 23 13.64 -6.29 21.52
CA LEU A 23 13.34 -5.00 20.88
C LEU A 23 14.05 -3.84 21.59
N ALA A 24 14.11 -3.85 22.93
CA ALA A 24 14.83 -2.83 23.70
C ALA A 24 16.34 -2.85 23.43
N ALA A 25 16.95 -4.04 23.38
CA ALA A 25 18.37 -4.17 23.06
C ALA A 25 18.68 -3.69 21.63
N ALA A 26 17.87 -4.10 20.65
CA ALA A 26 18.04 -3.69 19.26
C ALA A 26 17.87 -2.17 19.09
N ALA A 27 16.88 -1.56 19.75
CA ALA A 27 16.68 -0.12 19.75
C ALA A 27 17.89 0.61 20.35
N ALA A 28 18.45 0.11 21.46
CA ALA A 28 19.63 0.68 22.09
C ALA A 28 20.88 0.65 21.18
N TYR A 29 21.12 -0.47 20.48
CA TYR A 29 22.23 -0.56 19.52
C TYR A 29 22.10 0.41 18.35
N GLU A 30 20.87 0.69 17.94
CA GLU A 30 20.53 1.65 16.88
C GLU A 30 20.41 3.10 17.39
N ARG A 31 20.62 3.35 18.68
CA ARG A 31 20.43 4.65 19.34
C ARG A 31 19.03 5.23 19.13
N LEU A 32 18.02 4.37 19.22
CA LEU A 32 16.60 4.70 19.11
C LEU A 32 15.85 4.29 20.38
N ASP A 33 14.69 4.90 20.62
CA ASP A 33 13.68 4.32 21.52
C ASP A 33 12.98 3.13 20.84
N VAL A 34 12.32 2.29 21.64
CA VAL A 34 11.64 1.07 21.15
C VAL A 34 10.55 1.38 20.12
N THR A 35 9.77 2.45 20.33
CA THR A 35 8.72 2.85 19.40
C THR A 35 9.30 3.27 18.06
N SER A 36 10.33 4.12 18.07
CA SER A 36 11.03 4.59 16.88
C SER A 36 11.71 3.44 16.14
N PHE A 37 12.31 2.48 16.85
CA PHE A 37 12.88 1.27 16.27
C PHE A 37 11.81 0.43 15.56
N ILE A 38 10.71 0.11 16.24
CA ILE A 38 9.58 -0.66 15.67
C ILE A 38 9.05 0.05 14.43
N MET A 39 8.72 1.34 14.52
CA MET A 39 8.14 2.09 13.40
C MET A 39 9.10 2.15 12.21
N ARG A 40 10.40 2.32 12.45
CA ARG A 40 11.42 2.31 11.38
C ARG A 40 11.50 0.95 10.69
N ALA A 41 11.36 -0.14 11.43
CA ALA A 41 11.39 -1.50 10.88
C ALA A 41 10.11 -1.86 10.10
N VAL A 42 8.92 -1.51 10.61
CA VAL A 42 7.65 -1.99 10.03
C VAL A 42 7.08 -1.12 8.91
N LEU A 43 7.36 0.19 8.91
CA LEU A 43 6.79 1.09 7.89
C LEU A 43 7.20 0.74 6.45
N PRO A 44 8.46 0.35 6.14
CA PRO A 44 8.82 -0.08 4.80
C PRO A 44 8.03 -1.31 4.35
N ALA A 45 7.84 -2.30 5.24
CA ALA A 45 7.07 -3.49 4.94
C ALA A 45 5.59 -3.16 4.68
N ALA A 46 4.99 -2.32 5.53
CA ALA A 46 3.61 -1.85 5.36
C ALA A 46 3.40 -1.13 4.03
N ARG A 47 4.31 -0.20 3.67
CA ARG A 47 4.28 0.48 2.36
C ARG A 47 4.35 -0.49 1.21
N GLY A 48 5.25 -1.47 1.28
CA GLY A 48 5.38 -2.50 0.24
C GLY A 48 4.12 -3.36 0.07
N VAL A 49 3.37 -3.62 1.14
CA VAL A 49 2.08 -4.33 1.05
C VAL A 49 1.04 -3.48 0.33
N VAL A 50 0.90 -2.20 0.73
CA VAL A 50 -0.05 -1.26 0.12
C VAL A 50 0.28 -1.05 -1.36
N ASP A 51 1.54 -0.79 -1.69
CA ASP A 51 1.96 -0.56 -3.07
C ASP A 51 1.66 -1.77 -3.97
N ARG A 52 1.87 -3.00 -3.50
CA ARG A 52 1.53 -4.21 -4.28
C ARG A 52 0.03 -4.42 -4.45
N ALA A 53 -0.78 -3.97 -3.50
CA ALA A 53 -2.22 -4.11 -3.56
C ALA A 53 -2.86 -3.04 -4.44
N GLU A 54 -2.31 -1.83 -4.46
CA GLU A 54 -2.93 -0.67 -5.08
C GLU A 54 -2.31 -0.25 -6.42
N ARG A 55 -1.06 -0.64 -6.69
CA ARG A 55 -0.35 -0.25 -7.92
C ARG A 55 -0.19 -1.43 -8.86
N ILE A 56 -0.47 -1.18 -10.14
CA ILE A 56 -0.16 -2.08 -11.25
C ILE A 56 1.09 -1.55 -11.93
N ALA A 57 2.20 -2.28 -11.82
CA ALA A 57 3.41 -1.99 -12.57
C ALA A 57 3.23 -2.49 -14.01
N LEU A 58 3.29 -1.57 -14.97
CA LEU A 58 3.17 -1.87 -16.39
C LEU A 58 4.56 -1.93 -17.02
N SER A 59 4.76 -2.85 -17.96
CA SER A 59 5.91 -2.79 -18.86
C SER A 59 5.84 -1.54 -19.74
N GLU A 60 6.93 -1.18 -20.42
CA GLU A 60 6.93 -0.06 -21.38
C GLU A 60 5.88 -0.27 -22.48
N ARG A 61 5.78 -1.51 -22.99
CA ARG A 61 4.79 -1.90 -23.99
C ARG A 61 3.37 -1.67 -23.47
N ASP A 62 3.07 -2.16 -22.27
CA ASP A 62 1.72 -2.07 -21.71
C ASP A 62 1.38 -0.63 -21.33
N SER A 63 2.36 0.14 -20.88
CA SER A 63 2.22 1.57 -20.59
C SER A 63 1.81 2.35 -21.84
N ARG A 64 2.52 2.14 -22.97
CA ARG A 64 2.15 2.74 -24.26
C ARG A 64 0.74 2.33 -24.69
N ARG A 65 0.39 1.05 -24.50
CA ARG A 65 -0.94 0.56 -24.87
C ARG A 65 -2.04 1.19 -24.03
N VAL A 66 -1.83 1.36 -22.73
CA VAL A 66 -2.80 2.02 -21.85
C VAL A 66 -2.95 3.49 -22.24
N LEU A 67 -1.85 4.20 -22.51
CA LEU A 67 -1.90 5.60 -22.96
C LEU A 67 -2.69 5.76 -24.26
N GLU A 68 -2.42 4.93 -25.27
CA GLU A 68 -3.15 4.95 -26.55
C GLU A 68 -4.66 4.73 -26.33
N LEU A 69 -5.04 3.81 -25.44
CA LEU A 69 -6.45 3.55 -25.12
C LEU A 69 -7.12 4.69 -24.34
N LEU A 70 -6.37 5.47 -23.57
CA LEU A 70 -6.88 6.65 -22.86
C LEU A 70 -7.05 7.84 -23.81
N GLU A 71 -6.12 8.03 -24.75
CA GLU A 71 -6.18 9.09 -25.76
C GLU A 71 -7.23 8.80 -26.85
N HIS A 72 -7.36 7.53 -27.23
CA HIS A 72 -8.26 7.06 -28.28
C HIS A 72 -9.19 5.95 -27.77
N PRO A 73 -10.15 6.28 -26.88
CA PRO A 73 -11.01 5.28 -26.27
C PRO A 73 -11.92 4.60 -27.31
N PRO A 74 -11.85 3.27 -27.47
CA PRO A 74 -12.69 2.57 -28.43
C PRO A 74 -14.15 2.49 -27.96
N LYS A 75 -15.09 2.37 -28.90
CA LYS A 75 -16.50 2.14 -28.56
C LYS A 75 -16.67 0.79 -27.85
N PRO A 76 -17.54 0.68 -26.83
CA PRO A 76 -17.82 -0.58 -26.14
C PRO A 76 -18.23 -1.69 -27.11
N THR A 77 -17.73 -2.92 -26.92
CA THR A 77 -18.09 -4.06 -27.76
C THR A 77 -19.54 -4.50 -27.53
N ALA A 78 -20.12 -5.24 -28.48
CA ALA A 78 -21.47 -5.78 -28.34
C ALA A 78 -21.62 -6.65 -27.09
N ALA A 79 -20.60 -7.46 -26.78
CA ALA A 79 -20.54 -8.29 -25.58
C ALA A 79 -20.53 -7.45 -24.29
N LEU A 80 -19.73 -6.37 -24.24
CA LEU A 80 -19.67 -5.47 -23.08
C LEU A 80 -21.01 -4.76 -22.85
N ARG A 81 -21.65 -4.27 -23.92
CA ARG A 81 -23.00 -3.67 -23.84
C ARG A 81 -24.04 -4.66 -23.33
N ALA A 82 -23.99 -5.91 -23.80
CA ALA A 82 -24.91 -6.95 -23.33
C ALA A 82 -24.68 -7.28 -21.84
N ALA A 83 -23.42 -7.36 -21.39
CA ALA A 83 -23.09 -7.59 -19.98
C ALA A 83 -23.60 -6.46 -19.07
N ALA A 84 -23.41 -5.20 -19.48
CA ALA A 84 -23.91 -4.04 -18.75
C ALA A 84 -25.45 -4.09 -18.61
N ARG A 85 -26.18 -4.43 -19.68
CA ARG A 85 -27.64 -4.60 -19.63
C ARG A 85 -28.07 -5.70 -18.66
N ARG A 86 -27.43 -6.88 -18.70
CA ARG A 86 -27.73 -7.99 -17.76
C ARG A 86 -27.53 -7.59 -16.30
N ARG A 87 -26.50 -6.80 -16.00
CA ARG A 87 -26.25 -6.27 -14.65
C ARG A 87 -27.34 -5.29 -14.22
N ALA A 88 -27.77 -4.40 -15.11
CA ALA A 88 -28.81 -3.42 -14.82
C ALA A 88 -30.19 -4.04 -14.56
N THR A 89 -30.49 -5.17 -15.19
CA THR A 89 -31.76 -5.90 -15.00
C THR A 89 -31.75 -6.82 -13.77
N ARG A 90 -30.58 -7.11 -13.19
CA ARG A 90 -30.44 -7.84 -11.92
C ARG A 90 -30.53 -6.84 -10.77
N LYS A 91 -31.71 -6.26 -10.57
CA LYS A 91 -32.08 -5.62 -9.30
C LYS A 91 -32.53 -6.69 -8.32
#